data_AF-A0AAW9NQN4-F1
#
_entry.id   AF-A0AAW9NQN4-F1
#
_cell.length_a   1.000
_cell.length_b   1.000
_cell.length_c   1.000
_cell.angle_alpha   90.00
_cell.angle_beta   90.00
_cell.angle_gamma   90.00
#
_symmetry.space_group_name_H-M   'P 1'
#
loop_
_entity.id
_entity.type
_entity.pdbx_description
1 polymer ?
#
loop_
_entity_poly.entity_id
_entity_poly.type
_entity_poly.pdbx_seq_one_letter_code
_entity_poly.pdbx_strand_id
1 'polypeptide(L)'
;MKKTLLFFSVCLLLVACINKEPELAAEIIITDLTEEQFDTVEGAGDATKDDFKKLAFNFTMKNSKNIEREITMFQDWKGVLKEHYWAGSGSVRDNLIEDTVEYHTEIIVYAKGLSETDIKELFGDAHIHVEWKQNDETYSENIFLKDMITYQ
;
A
#
# COMPACT_ATOMS: atom_id res chain seq x y z
N MET A 1 -13.58 33.23 -64.91
CA MET A 1 -14.25 32.77 -63.68
C MET A 1 -13.37 31.70 -63.03
N LYS A 2 -12.61 32.01 -61.99
CA LYS A 2 -11.77 31.04 -61.26
C LYS A 2 -12.56 30.52 -60.06
N LYS A 3 -12.89 29.22 -60.07
CA LYS A 3 -13.60 28.56 -58.96
C LYS A 3 -12.59 28.21 -57.85
N THR A 4 -12.87 28.74 -56.67
CA THR A 4 -12.24 28.45 -55.39
C THR A 4 -12.43 26.97 -55.05
N LEU A 5 -11.35 26.24 -54.73
CA LEU A 5 -11.43 24.91 -54.13
C LEU A 5 -10.92 25.02 -52.69
N LEU A 6 -11.85 25.04 -51.74
CA LEU A 6 -11.58 25.18 -50.31
C LEU A 6 -11.41 23.76 -49.74
N PHE A 7 -10.16 23.34 -49.50
CA PHE A 7 -9.87 22.06 -48.85
C PHE A 7 -10.10 22.20 -47.34
N PHE A 8 -11.23 21.68 -46.86
CA PHE A 8 -11.54 21.56 -45.44
C PHE A 8 -10.77 20.34 -44.89
N SER A 9 -9.55 20.57 -44.39
CA SER A 9 -8.77 19.55 -43.70
C SER A 9 -9.39 19.31 -42.33
N VAL A 10 -10.18 18.25 -42.21
CA VAL A 10 -10.69 17.75 -40.93
C VAL A 10 -9.51 17.14 -40.17
N CYS A 11 -8.93 17.92 -39.27
CA CYS A 11 -7.96 17.42 -38.30
C CYS A 11 -8.72 16.62 -37.24
N LEU A 12 -8.83 15.30 -37.46
CA LEU A 12 -9.23 14.34 -36.43
C LEU A 12 -8.16 14.36 -35.34
N LEU A 13 -8.38 15.18 -34.31
CA LEU A 13 -7.64 15.09 -33.06
C LEU A 13 -8.07 13.78 -32.39
N LEU A 14 -7.34 12.70 -32.65
CA LEU A 14 -7.33 11.54 -31.78
C LEU A 14 -6.74 12.02 -30.46
N VAL A 15 -7.61 12.45 -29.54
CA VAL A 15 -7.25 12.56 -28.13
C VAL A 15 -7.05 11.12 -27.69
N ALA A 16 -5.83 10.61 -27.83
CA ALA A 16 -5.43 9.43 -27.09
C ALA A 16 -5.68 9.78 -25.62
N CYS A 17 -6.65 9.10 -24.99
CA CYS A 17 -6.75 9.09 -23.54
C CYS A 17 -5.46 8.43 -23.05
N ILE A 18 -4.42 9.22 -22.81
CA ILE A 18 -3.22 8.75 -22.14
C ILE A 18 -3.64 8.55 -20.70
N ASN A 19 -4.01 7.32 -20.34
CA ASN A 19 -4.12 6.94 -18.94
C ASN A 19 -2.71 7.11 -18.36
N LYS A 20 -2.56 8.02 -17.40
CA LYS A 20 -1.30 8.26 -16.71
C LYS A 20 -0.87 6.97 -16.01
N GLU A 21 0.43 6.71 -15.97
CA GLU A 21 0.97 5.58 -15.20
C GLU A 21 0.49 5.65 -13.75
N PRO A 22 0.13 4.50 -13.16
CA PRO A 22 -0.28 4.46 -11.77
C PRO A 22 0.89 4.85 -10.87
N GLU A 23 0.59 5.65 -9.84
CA GLU A 23 1.57 6.00 -8.82
C GLU A 23 1.38 5.07 -7.62
N LEU A 24 2.36 4.21 -7.37
CA LEU A 24 2.38 3.30 -6.23
C LEU A 24 3.09 3.97 -5.05
N ALA A 25 2.48 3.86 -3.87
CA ALA A 25 3.09 4.27 -2.62
C ALA A 25 2.78 3.22 -1.55
N ALA A 26 3.80 2.79 -0.82
CA ALA A 26 3.64 1.93 0.35
C ALA A 26 4.50 2.49 1.49
N GLU A 27 3.98 2.39 2.70
CA GLU A 27 4.71 2.76 3.91
C GLU A 27 4.32 1.84 5.06
N ILE A 28 5.30 1.56 5.92
CA ILE A 28 5.06 1.00 7.25
C ILE A 28 5.65 1.97 8.26
N ILE A 29 4.79 2.49 9.13
CA ILE A 29 5.19 3.40 10.21
C ILE A 29 5.08 2.65 11.52
N ILE A 30 6.19 2.60 12.27
CA ILE A 30 6.25 2.01 13.60
C ILE A 30 6.37 3.11 14.63
N THR A 31 5.44 3.16 15.58
CA THR A 31 5.41 4.14 16.66
C THR A 31 5.22 3.47 18.02
N ASP A 32 5.50 4.22 19.07
CA ASP A 32 5.01 3.88 20.42
C ASP A 32 3.48 3.88 20.45
N LEU A 33 2.92 3.12 21.39
CA LEU A 33 1.50 3.22 21.73
C LEU A 33 1.25 4.49 22.54
N THR A 34 0.10 5.13 22.29
CA THR A 34 -0.47 6.07 23.25
C THR A 34 -1.02 5.32 24.47
N GLU A 35 -1.26 6.04 25.58
CA GLU A 35 -1.94 5.44 26.75
C GLU A 35 -3.30 4.86 26.37
N GLU A 36 -4.09 5.61 25.58
CA GLU A 36 -5.41 5.17 25.12
C GLU A 36 -5.33 3.89 24.28
N GLN A 37 -4.32 3.75 23.42
CA GLN A 37 -4.13 2.52 22.65
C GLN A 37 -3.74 1.36 23.57
N PHE A 38 -2.87 1.59 24.55
CA PHE A 38 -2.46 0.57 25.50
C PHE A 38 -3.62 0.09 26.39
N ASP A 39 -4.53 0.98 26.78
CA ASP A 39 -5.72 0.63 27.55
C ASP A 39 -6.65 -0.36 26.80
N THR A 40 -6.53 -0.47 25.47
CA THR A 40 -7.26 -1.45 24.65
C THR A 40 -6.53 -2.79 24.49
N VAL A 41 -5.30 -2.91 24.97
CA VAL A 41 -4.47 -4.13 24.86
C VAL A 41 -4.93 -5.14 25.92
N GLU A 42 -5.80 -6.05 25.52
CA GLU A 42 -6.26 -7.14 26.38
C GLU A 42 -5.18 -8.21 26.57
N GLY A 43 -5.08 -8.78 27.78
CA GLY A 43 -4.21 -9.94 28.06
C GLY A 43 -2.72 -9.62 28.25
N ALA A 44 -2.35 -8.35 28.45
CA ALA A 44 -0.95 -7.90 28.55
C ALA A 44 -0.18 -8.49 29.76
N GLY A 45 -0.86 -8.97 30.79
CA GLY A 45 -0.21 -9.51 32.00
C GLY A 45 0.68 -8.47 32.68
N ASP A 46 1.96 -8.81 32.89
CA ASP A 46 2.96 -7.92 33.49
C ASP A 46 3.70 -7.04 32.46
N ALA A 47 3.32 -7.09 31.18
CA ALA A 47 3.91 -6.26 30.14
C ALA A 47 3.55 -4.78 30.34
N THR A 48 4.49 -3.90 30.01
CA THR A 48 4.27 -2.46 30.05
C THR A 48 3.97 -1.93 28.65
N LYS A 49 3.45 -0.71 28.55
CA LYS A 49 3.21 -0.03 27.26
C LYS A 49 4.44 -0.04 26.35
N ASP A 50 5.63 0.18 26.91
CA ASP A 50 6.89 0.25 26.17
C ASP A 50 7.31 -1.10 25.57
N ASP A 51 6.72 -2.21 26.03
CA ASP A 51 6.90 -3.54 25.44
C ASP A 51 6.12 -3.69 24.11
N PHE A 52 5.27 -2.72 23.75
CA PHE A 52 4.43 -2.76 22.54
C PHE A 52 4.75 -1.62 21.57
N LYS A 53 4.51 -1.88 20.28
CA LYS A 53 4.58 -0.90 19.20
C LYS A 53 3.33 -0.97 18.34
N LYS A 54 2.95 0.16 17.75
CA LYS A 54 1.92 0.21 16.72
C LYS A 54 2.64 0.18 15.37
N LEU A 55 2.23 -0.76 14.52
CA LEU A 55 2.62 -0.83 13.13
C LEU A 55 1.42 -0.39 12.29
N ALA A 56 1.56 0.70 11.55
CA ALA A 56 0.58 1.17 10.58
C ALA A 56 1.13 0.97 9.17
N PHE A 57 0.46 0.11 8.40
CA PHE A 57 0.74 -0.12 6.99
C PHE A 57 -0.27 0.65 6.13
N ASN A 58 0.24 1.39 5.17
CA ASN A 58 -0.56 2.04 4.13
C ASN A 58 -0.03 1.65 2.76
N PHE A 59 -0.92 1.29 1.85
CA PHE A 59 -0.64 1.21 0.43
C PHE A 59 -1.65 2.03 -0.34
N THR A 60 -1.16 2.77 -1.34
CA THR A 60 -1.97 3.57 -2.24
C THR A 60 -1.53 3.36 -3.69
N MET A 61 -2.50 3.20 -4.59
CA MET A 61 -2.30 3.25 -6.05
C MET A 61 -3.19 4.35 -6.62
N LYS A 62 -2.58 5.45 -7.11
CA LYS A 62 -3.29 6.58 -7.77
C LYS A 62 -3.30 6.42 -9.28
N ASN A 63 -4.08 7.25 -9.99
CA ASN A 63 -4.30 7.18 -11.45
C ASN A 63 -4.83 5.80 -11.87
N SER A 64 -5.61 5.17 -11.00
CA SER A 64 -5.90 3.74 -11.08
C SER A 64 -7.25 3.45 -11.76
N LYS A 65 -7.99 4.51 -12.09
CA LYS A 65 -9.31 4.44 -12.73
C LYS A 65 -9.22 3.82 -14.12
N ASN A 66 -10.12 2.88 -14.42
CA ASN A 66 -10.22 2.22 -15.73
C ASN A 66 -8.92 1.54 -16.21
N ILE A 67 -8.01 1.20 -15.30
CA ILE A 67 -6.81 0.41 -15.59
C ILE A 67 -7.11 -1.05 -15.24
N GLU A 68 -6.76 -1.98 -16.13
CA GLU A 68 -6.73 -3.41 -15.80
C GLU A 68 -5.54 -3.67 -14.89
N ARG A 69 -5.80 -4.16 -13.67
CA ARG A 69 -4.80 -4.34 -12.62
C ARG A 69 -5.09 -5.57 -11.77
N GLU A 70 -4.03 -6.13 -11.20
CA GLU A 70 -4.07 -7.14 -10.15
C GLU A 70 -3.17 -6.68 -9.01
N ILE A 71 -3.71 -6.63 -7.78
CA ILE A 71 -2.96 -6.28 -6.58
C ILE A 71 -3.00 -7.48 -5.65
N THR A 72 -1.87 -8.18 -5.52
CA THR A 72 -1.69 -9.21 -4.51
C THR A 72 -1.10 -8.56 -3.26
N MET A 73 -2.00 -8.14 -2.37
CA MET A 73 -1.63 -7.51 -1.11
C MET A 73 -1.05 -8.53 -0.11
N PHE A 74 -0.08 -8.11 0.70
CA PHE A 74 0.44 -8.94 1.78
C PHE A 74 -0.62 -9.11 2.88
N GLN A 75 -0.91 -10.37 3.26
CA GLN A 75 -1.95 -10.72 4.25
C GLN A 75 -1.42 -11.51 5.45
N ASP A 76 -0.24 -12.13 5.35
CA ASP A 76 0.28 -13.04 6.39
C ASP A 76 1.01 -12.31 7.53
N TRP A 77 0.39 -11.23 8.03
CA TRP A 77 0.94 -10.42 9.11
C TRP A 77 1.21 -11.26 10.37
N LYS A 78 0.29 -12.17 10.70
CA LYS A 78 0.45 -13.06 11.84
C LYS A 78 1.56 -14.10 11.63
N GLY A 79 1.76 -14.62 10.42
CA GLY A 79 2.85 -15.55 10.12
C GLY A 79 4.23 -14.89 10.10
N VAL A 80 4.31 -13.63 9.65
CA VAL A 80 5.55 -12.84 9.69
C VAL A 80 5.92 -12.44 11.12
N LEU A 81 4.95 -11.91 11.88
CA LEU A 81 5.21 -11.42 13.24
C LEU A 81 5.19 -12.52 14.29
N LYS A 82 4.57 -13.68 14.01
CA LYS A 82 4.52 -14.88 14.87
C LYS A 82 4.10 -14.54 16.31
N GLU A 83 4.96 -14.83 17.30
CA GLU A 83 4.76 -14.54 18.72
C GLU A 83 4.70 -13.04 19.04
N HIS A 84 5.19 -12.18 18.13
CA HIS A 84 5.14 -10.73 18.29
C HIS A 84 3.83 -10.13 17.77
N TYR A 85 2.98 -10.90 17.08
CA TYR A 85 1.65 -10.44 16.71
C TYR A 85 0.73 -10.41 17.93
N TRP A 86 0.17 -9.24 18.25
CA TRP A 86 -0.81 -9.12 19.33
C TRP A 86 -2.24 -9.05 18.81
N ALA A 87 -2.56 -7.96 18.13
CA ALA A 87 -3.87 -7.67 17.58
C ALA A 87 -3.72 -6.86 16.29
N GLY A 88 -4.73 -6.88 15.43
CA GLY A 88 -4.68 -6.14 14.19
C GLY A 88 -6.03 -5.98 13.53
N SER A 89 -6.15 -4.92 12.74
CA SER A 89 -7.32 -4.63 11.93
C SER A 89 -6.90 -3.98 10.63
N GLY A 90 -7.77 -3.99 9.63
CA GLY A 90 -7.47 -3.40 8.34
C GLY A 90 -8.74 -2.98 7.60
N SER A 91 -8.54 -2.11 6.63
CA SER A 91 -9.59 -1.62 5.74
C SER A 91 -9.09 -1.56 4.31
N VAL A 92 -9.99 -1.81 3.37
CA VAL A 92 -9.70 -1.77 1.94
C VAL A 92 -10.71 -0.84 1.26
N ARG A 93 -10.18 0.06 0.43
CA ARG A 93 -10.93 0.88 -0.51
C ARG A 93 -10.42 0.58 -1.90
N ASP A 94 -10.99 -0.45 -2.51
CA ASP A 94 -10.65 -0.87 -3.86
C ASP A 94 -11.93 -0.93 -4.69
N ASN A 95 -12.12 0.10 -5.52
CA ASN A 95 -13.17 0.08 -6.52
C ASN A 95 -12.63 0.64 -7.84
N LEU A 96 -13.11 0.08 -8.94
CA LEU A 96 -12.60 0.36 -10.28
C LEU A 96 -13.03 1.74 -10.83
N ILE A 97 -13.92 2.44 -10.12
CA ILE A 97 -14.51 3.71 -10.56
C ILE A 97 -13.76 4.91 -9.96
N GLU A 98 -13.26 4.76 -8.74
CA GLU A 98 -12.38 5.73 -8.10
C GLU A 98 -10.97 5.69 -8.70
N ASP A 99 -10.29 6.82 -8.59
CA ASP A 99 -8.93 6.98 -9.11
C ASP A 99 -7.85 6.42 -8.18
N THR A 100 -8.24 6.06 -6.97
CA THR A 100 -7.33 5.64 -5.91
C THR A 100 -7.77 4.30 -5.34
N VAL A 101 -6.79 3.42 -5.14
CA VAL A 101 -6.92 2.23 -4.29
C VAL A 101 -6.18 2.49 -3.01
N GLU A 102 -6.79 2.13 -1.87
CA GLU A 102 -6.18 2.28 -0.55
C GLU A 102 -6.31 0.99 0.23
N TYR A 103 -5.20 0.53 0.79
CA TYR A 103 -5.16 -0.55 1.78
C TYR A 103 -4.53 0.01 3.05
N HIS A 104 -5.20 -0.21 4.17
CA HIS A 104 -4.73 0.21 5.47
C HIS A 104 -4.76 -0.97 6.43
N THR A 105 -3.72 -1.12 7.24
CA THR A 105 -3.65 -2.15 8.28
C THR A 105 -2.95 -1.57 9.51
N GLU A 106 -3.56 -1.71 10.68
CA GLU A 106 -2.93 -1.38 11.96
C GLU A 106 -2.75 -2.65 12.78
N ILE A 107 -1.56 -2.83 13.34
CA ILE A 107 -1.19 -4.00 14.14
C ILE A 107 -0.52 -3.52 15.42
N ILE A 108 -0.92 -4.10 16.55
CA ILE A 108 -0.18 -4.02 17.80
C ILE A 108 0.83 -5.16 17.81
N VAL A 109 2.11 -4.79 17.99
CA VAL A 109 3.25 -5.69 18.00
C VAL A 109 3.84 -5.73 19.41
N TYR A 110 4.02 -6.93 19.97
CA TYR A 110 4.78 -7.12 21.20
C TYR A 110 6.28 -7.12 20.88
N ALA A 111 6.93 -5.98 21.06
CA ALA A 111 8.29 -5.69 20.61
C ALA A 111 9.34 -5.81 21.73
N LYS A 112 8.98 -6.34 22.91
CA LYS A 112 9.92 -6.51 24.03
C LYS A 112 11.16 -7.29 23.59
N GLY A 113 12.32 -6.65 23.75
CA GLY A 113 13.61 -7.24 23.42
C GLY A 113 13.96 -7.24 21.93
N LEU A 114 13.12 -6.66 21.07
CA LEU A 114 13.44 -6.45 19.66
C LEU A 114 14.06 -5.07 19.45
N SER A 115 15.15 -5.03 18.68
CA SER A 115 15.63 -3.80 18.08
C SER A 115 14.83 -3.44 16.82
N GLU A 116 15.00 -2.20 16.35
CA GLU A 116 14.44 -1.77 15.07
C GLU A 116 14.88 -2.65 13.89
N THR A 117 16.12 -3.14 13.95
CA THR A 117 16.64 -4.06 12.94
C THR A 117 15.94 -5.42 13.03
N ASP A 118 15.72 -5.95 14.24
CA ASP A 118 15.04 -7.23 14.41
C ASP A 118 13.62 -7.18 13.84
N ILE A 119 12.88 -6.10 14.11
CA ILE A 119 11.52 -5.93 13.56
C ILE A 119 11.56 -5.87 12.03
N LYS A 120 12.52 -5.18 11.42
CA LYS A 120 12.68 -5.14 9.95
C LYS A 120 12.96 -6.53 9.37
N GLU A 121 13.82 -7.30 10.02
CA GLU A 121 14.20 -8.65 9.58
C GLU A 121 13.05 -9.66 9.68
N LEU A 122 12.07 -9.45 10.56
CA LEU A 122 10.83 -10.27 10.57
C LEU A 122 10.14 -10.26 9.21
N PHE A 123 10.19 -9.14 8.48
CA PHE A 123 9.56 -9.00 7.17
C PHE A 123 10.34 -9.63 6.01
N GLY A 124 11.59 -10.09 6.21
CA GLY A 124 12.34 -10.90 5.24
C GLY A 124 12.12 -10.55 3.75
N ASP A 125 11.48 -11.46 3.02
CA ASP A 125 11.09 -11.30 1.60
C ASP A 125 9.60 -11.01 1.39
N ALA A 126 8.89 -10.61 2.46
CA ALA A 126 7.49 -10.21 2.40
C ALA A 126 7.35 -9.00 1.48
N HIS A 127 6.46 -9.11 0.51
CA HIS A 127 6.24 -8.08 -0.50
C HIS A 127 4.78 -8.01 -0.91
N ILE A 128 4.43 -6.87 -1.50
CA ILE A 128 3.22 -6.66 -2.28
C ILE A 128 3.60 -6.87 -3.73
N HIS A 129 2.76 -7.59 -4.48
CA HIS A 129 2.91 -7.68 -5.93
C HIS A 129 1.79 -6.89 -6.60
N VAL A 130 2.16 -5.97 -7.48
CA VAL A 130 1.23 -5.14 -8.25
C VAL A 130 1.50 -5.37 -9.73
N GLU A 131 0.46 -5.74 -10.48
CA GLU A 131 0.50 -5.86 -11.94
C GLU A 131 -0.55 -4.93 -12.55
N TRP A 132 -0.22 -4.26 -13.67
CA TRP A 132 -1.17 -3.43 -14.42
C TRP A 132 -0.88 -3.43 -15.92
N LYS A 133 -1.92 -3.15 -16.72
CA LYS A 133 -1.78 -2.97 -18.17
C LYS A 133 -1.88 -1.51 -18.59
N GLN A 134 -1.02 -1.12 -19.53
CA GLN A 134 -1.04 0.19 -20.15
C GLN A 134 -0.54 0.08 -21.60
N ASN A 135 -1.29 0.66 -22.55
CA ASN A 135 -0.94 0.64 -23.98
C ASN A 135 -0.65 -0.77 -24.54
N ASP A 136 -1.46 -1.76 -24.16
CA ASP A 136 -1.28 -3.20 -24.49
C ASP A 136 -0.02 -3.86 -23.92
N GLU A 137 0.77 -3.15 -23.11
CA GLU A 137 1.90 -3.68 -22.35
C GLU A 137 1.49 -4.02 -20.91
N THR A 138 2.15 -5.01 -20.31
CA THR A 138 1.94 -5.41 -18.91
C THR A 138 3.17 -5.02 -18.10
N TYR A 139 2.93 -4.38 -16.96
CA TYR A 139 3.94 -3.91 -16.02
C TYR A 139 3.70 -4.56 -14.67
N SER A 140 4.77 -4.82 -13.93
CA SER A 140 4.68 -5.41 -12.60
C SER A 140 5.74 -4.85 -11.66
N GLU A 141 5.40 -4.69 -10.39
CA GLU A 141 6.31 -4.23 -9.35
C GLU A 141 6.16 -5.08 -8.07
N ASN A 142 7.31 -5.42 -7.46
CA ASN A 142 7.36 -6.02 -6.13
C ASN A 142 7.84 -4.97 -5.14
N ILE A 143 6.99 -4.67 -4.15
CA ILE A 143 7.31 -3.71 -3.09
C ILE A 143 7.61 -4.50 -1.82
N PHE A 144 8.88 -4.57 -1.43
CA PHE A 144 9.32 -5.30 -0.24
C PHE A 144 9.02 -4.51 1.03
N LEU A 145 8.28 -5.13 1.95
CA LEU A 145 7.78 -4.46 3.14
C LEU A 145 8.89 -3.96 4.07
N LYS A 146 9.99 -4.71 4.20
CA LYS A 146 11.14 -4.32 5.04
C LYS A 146 11.74 -2.96 4.65
N ASP A 147 11.68 -2.61 3.37
CA ASP A 147 12.27 -1.39 2.83
C ASP A 147 11.36 -0.18 3.08
N MET A 148 10.08 -0.42 3.39
CA MET A 148 9.06 0.60 3.62
C MET A 148 8.94 1.00 5.10
N ILE A 149 9.70 0.35 6.00
CA ILE A 149 9.61 0.56 7.45
C ILE A 149 10.37 1.81 7.88
N THR A 150 9.64 2.70 8.55
CA THR A 150 10.14 3.90 9.21
C THR A 150 9.70 3.92 10.68
N TYR A 151 10.51 4.56 11.53
CA TYR A 151 10.23 4.74 12.96
C TYR A 151 9.98 6.22 13.23
N GLN A 152 8.97 6.53 14.04
CA GLN A 152 8.57 7.90 14.40
C GLN A 152 8.35 8.05 15.90
#